data_AF-A0A956HU22-F1
#
_entry.id   AF-A0A956HU22-F1
#
_cell.length_a   1.000
_cell.length_b   1.000
_cell.length_c   1.000
_cell.angle_alpha   90.00
_cell.angle_beta   90.00
_cell.angle_gamma   90.00
#
_symmetry.space_group_name_H-M   'P 1'
#
loop_
_entity.id
_entity.type
_entity.pdbx_description
1 polymer ?
#
loop_
_entity_poly.entity_id
_entity_poly.type
_entity_poly.pdbx_seq_one_letter_code
_entity_poly.pdbx_strand_id
1 'polypeptide(L)' 'LADNVMIAHKLDGAPLAVEHGAPVRAVVPDLYFWKSAKWLTGIRFVAKDQPGYWETRGYSSHGDPWTEDRYA' A
#
# COMPACT_ATOMS: atom_id res chain seq x y z
N LEU A 1 1.45 -6.27 9.79
CA LEU A 1 0.97 -6.56 8.43
C LEU A 1 0.64 -8.04 8.37
N ALA A 2 -0.35 -8.44 7.57
CA ALA A 2 -0.65 -9.84 7.34
C ALA A 2 0.43 -10.51 6.47
N ASP A 3 0.47 -11.85 6.47
CA ASP A 3 1.49 -12.63 5.77
C ASP A 3 1.34 -12.61 4.23
N ASN A 4 0.18 -12.13 3.74
CA ASN A 4 -0.14 -12.01 2.32
C ASN A 4 0.30 -10.68 1.68
N VAL A 5 1.02 -9.83 2.42
CA VAL A 5 1.55 -8.57 1.90
C VAL A 5 2.76 -8.82 1.01
N MET A 6 2.76 -8.22 -0.18
CA MET A 6 3.72 -8.54 -1.23
C MET A 6 4.35 -7.31 -1.86
N ILE A 7 5.59 -7.47 -2.30
CA ILE A 7 6.23 -6.59 -3.28
C ILE A 7 6.10 -7.25 -4.64
N ALA A 8 5.26 -6.69 -5.50
CA ALA A 8 4.92 -7.24 -6.80
C ALA A 8 5.69 -6.52 -7.92
N HIS A 9 6.23 -7.30 -8.85
CA HIS A 9 6.89 -6.81 -10.08
C HIS A 9 6.27 -7.39 -11.37
N LYS A 10 5.24 -8.24 -11.22
CA LYS A 10 4.48 -8.85 -12.31
C LYS A 10 3.00 -8.92 -11.96
N LEU A 11 2.16 -8.96 -13.00
CA LEU A 11 0.74 -9.26 -12.95
C LEU A 11 0.45 -10.29 -14.05
N ASP A 12 -0.20 -11.40 -13.70
CA ASP A 12 -0.53 -12.49 -14.62
C ASP A 12 0.66 -12.99 -15.44
N GLY A 13 1.82 -13.10 -14.79
CA GLY A 13 3.08 -13.55 -15.39
C GLY A 13 3.82 -12.51 -16.23
N ALA A 14 3.18 -11.39 -16.60
CA ALA A 14 3.77 -10.29 -17.35
C ALA A 14 4.31 -9.18 -16.44
N PRO A 15 5.31 -8.39 -16.87
CA PRO A 15 5.74 -7.19 -16.15
C PRO A 15 4.56 -6.24 -15.89
N LEU A 16 4.59 -5.52 -14.77
CA LEU A 16 3.58 -4.50 -14.48
C LEU A 16 3.55 -3.43 -15.58
N ALA A 17 2.36 -2.98 -15.95
CA ALA A 17 2.20 -1.75 -16.71
C ALA A 17 2.40 -0.52 -15.81
N VAL A 18 2.71 0.64 -16.39
CA VAL A 18 3.05 1.86 -15.65
C VAL A 18 1.90 2.30 -14.74
N GLU A 19 0.68 2.22 -15.24
CA GLU A 19 -0.56 2.51 -14.51
C GLU A 19 -0.76 1.60 -13.29
N HIS A 20 -0.26 0.36 -13.37
CA HIS A 20 -0.28 -0.62 -12.29
C HIS A 20 0.88 -0.47 -11.29
N GLY A 21 1.82 0.43 -11.54
CA GLY A 21 2.93 0.72 -10.62
C GLY A 21 4.28 0.16 -11.04
N ALA A 22 4.50 -0.08 -12.34
CA ALA A 22 5.80 -0.53 -12.84
C ALA A 22 6.98 0.34 -12.39
N PRO A 23 8.17 -0.24 -12.14
CA PRO A 23 8.47 -1.67 -12.25
C PRO A 23 8.04 -2.49 -11.04
N VAL A 24 7.78 -1.84 -9.89
CA VAL A 24 7.53 -2.49 -8.61
C VAL A 24 6.50 -1.73 -7.80
N ARG A 25 5.58 -2.46 -7.16
CA ARG A 25 4.60 -1.91 -6.20
C ARG A 25 4.53 -2.74 -4.93
N ALA A 26 3.98 -2.14 -3.87
CA ALA A 26 3.45 -2.89 -2.74
C ALA A 26 1.99 -3.29 -2.98
N VAL A 27 1.59 -4.42 -2.41
CA VAL A 27 0.21 -4.92 -2.37
C VAL A 27 -0.09 -5.36 -0.94
N VAL A 28 -1.07 -4.73 -0.32
CA VAL A 28 -1.62 -5.07 0.99
C VAL A 28 -3.07 -5.49 0.76
N PRO A 29 -3.35 -6.80 0.59
CA PRO A 29 -4.66 -7.26 0.11
C PRO A 29 -5.83 -6.89 1.03
N ASP A 30 -5.58 -6.85 2.32
CA ASP A 30 -6.64 -6.74 3.34
C ASP A 30 -7.03 -5.29 3.66
N LEU A 31 -6.32 -4.30 3.12
CA LEU A 31 -6.53 -2.88 3.41
C LEU A 31 -6.91 -2.09 2.15
N TYR A 32 -7.48 -0.90 2.35
CA TYR A 32 -7.74 0.02 1.26
C TYR A 32 -6.47 0.31 0.44
N PHE A 33 -6.67 0.50 -0.87
CA PHE A 33 -5.60 0.48 -1.85
C PHE A 33 -4.58 1.63 -1.72
N TRP A 34 -4.87 2.69 -0.96
CA TRP A 34 -3.87 3.72 -0.65
C TRP A 34 -2.72 3.19 0.20
N LYS A 35 -2.92 2.07 0.92
CA LYS A 35 -1.86 1.34 1.62
C LYS A 35 -0.96 0.51 0.68
N SER A 36 -1.38 0.33 -0.58
CA SER A 36 -0.67 -0.43 -1.61
C SER A 36 0.09 0.49 -2.58
N ALA A 37 1.21 1.06 -2.12
CA ALA A 37 1.99 2.05 -2.86
C ALA A 37 2.44 1.57 -4.25
N LYS A 38 2.21 2.40 -5.28
CA LYS A 38 2.76 2.23 -6.64
C LYS A 38 4.12 2.89 -6.77
N TRP A 39 4.92 2.45 -7.75
CA TRP A 39 6.21 3.04 -8.10
C TRP A 39 7.18 3.06 -6.91
N LEU A 40 7.30 1.91 -6.25
CA LEU A 40 8.07 1.78 -5.02
C LEU A 40 9.56 2.06 -5.28
N THR A 41 10.12 3.04 -4.57
CA THR A 41 11.53 3.42 -4.66
C THR A 41 12.36 2.98 -3.46
N GLY A 42 11.72 2.65 -2.34
CA GLY A 42 12.40 2.20 -1.13
C GLY A 42 11.44 1.82 -0.02
N ILE A 43 11.94 1.07 0.95
CA ILE A 43 11.21 0.66 2.15
C ILE A 43 12.03 1.13 3.36
N ARG A 44 11.39 1.89 4.26
CA ARG A 44 12.02 2.38 5.48
C ARG A 44 11.33 1.76 6.68
N PHE A 45 12.12 1.10 7.52
CA PHE A 45 11.67 0.62 8.81
C PHE A 45 11.77 1.74 9.85
N VAL A 46 10.74 1.89 10.67
CA VAL A 46 10.66 2.90 11.73
C VAL A 46 10.27 2.22 13.05
N ALA A 47 10.82 2.71 14.17
CA ALA A 47 10.56 2.13 15.49
C ALA A 47 9.20 2.54 16.07
N LYS A 48 8.62 3.64 15.57
CA LYS A 48 7.33 4.16 15.99
C LYS A 48 6.52 4.51 14.76
N ASP A 49 5.22 4.24 14.86
CA ASP A 49 4.27 4.59 13.81
C ASP A 49 4.24 6.12 13.61
N GLN A 50 4.15 6.52 12.34
CA GLN A 50 4.23 7.91 11.90
C GLN A 50 3.28 8.11 10.72
N PRO A 51 2.39 9.12 10.77
CA PRO A 51 1.51 9.43 9.65
C PRO A 51 2.28 9.66 8.35
N GLY A 52 1.83 9.00 7.28
CA GLY A 52 2.35 9.17 5.94
C GLY A 52 1.57 10.22 5.14
N TYR A 53 1.71 10.15 3.81
CA TYR A 53 1.11 11.11 2.90
C TYR A 53 -0.42 11.15 2.95
N TRP A 54 -1.08 10.00 3.09
CA TRP A 54 -2.54 9.92 3.09
C TRP A 54 -3.13 10.19 4.48
N GLU A 55 -2.46 9.70 5.52
CA GLU A 55 -2.87 9.84 6.91
C GLU A 55 -2.82 11.32 7.35
N THR A 56 -1.81 12.06 6.90
CA THR A 56 -1.75 13.52 7.12
C THR A 56 -2.81 14.31 6.35
N ARG A 57 -3.53 13.66 5.43
CA ARG A 57 -4.60 14.26 4.61
C ARG A 57 -6.00 13.76 5.01
N GLY A 58 -6.12 13.20 6.21
CA GLY A 58 -7.40 12.78 6.79
C GLY A 58 -7.85 11.38 6.40
N TYR A 59 -7.01 10.58 5.74
CA TYR A 59 -7.29 9.16 5.58
C TYR A 59 -6.94 8.38 6.84
N SER A 60 -7.63 7.26 7.04
CA SER A 60 -7.35 6.40 8.19
C SER A 60 -5.92 5.85 8.19
N SER A 61 -5.36 5.76 9.40
CA SER A 61 -4.07 5.13 9.67
C SER A 61 -4.12 3.62 9.48
N HIS A 62 -5.26 2.96 9.68
CA HIS A 62 -5.39 1.52 9.45
C HIS A 62 -5.94 1.22 8.06
N GLY A 63 -7.14 1.70 7.72
CA GLY A 63 -7.70 1.59 6.39
C GLY A 63 -8.42 0.27 6.12
N ASP A 64 -9.16 -0.25 7.09
CA ASP A 64 -9.94 -1.49 6.94
C ASP A 64 -11.21 -1.25 6.07
N PRO A 65 -11.36 -1.93 4.92
CA PRO A 65 -12.53 -1.77 4.06
C PRO A 65 -13.82 -2.35 4.63
N TRP A 66 -13.75 -3.37 5.49
CA TRP A 66 -14.92 -4.06 6.03
C TRP A 66 -15.59 -3.27 7.15
N THR A 67 -14.82 -2.45 7.87
CA THR A 67 -15.34 -1.55 8.91
C THR A 67 -15.55 -0.12 8.41
N GLU A 68 -15.46 0.10 7.10
CA GLU A 68 -15.54 1.44 6.47
C GLU A 68 -14.57 2.47 7.05
N ASP A 69 -13.39 2.03 7.49
CA ASP A 69 -12.36 2.85 8.13
C ASP A 69 -11.60 3.70 7.10
N ARG A 70 -12.31 4.68 6.52
CA ARG A 70 -11.79 5.50 5.41
C ARG A 70 -11.05 6.75 5.87
N TYR A 71 -11.57 7.41 6.90
CA TYR A 71 -11.11 8.73 7.31
C TYR A 71 -10.78 8.77 8.80
N ALA A 72 -9.86 9.66 9.16
CA ALA A 72 -9.44 9.93 10.53
C ALA A 72 -10.22 11.07 11.17
#